data_AF-A0A959EQ56-F1
#
_entry.id   AF-A0A959EQ56-F1
#
_cell.length_a   1.000
_cell.length_b   1.000
_cell.length_c   1.000
_cell.angle_alpha   90.00
_cell.angle_beta   90.00
_cell.angle_gamma   90.00
#
_symmetry.space_group_name_H-M   'P 1'
#
loop_
_entity.id
_entity.type
_entity.pdbx_description
1 polymer ?
#
loop_
_entity_poly.entity_id
_entity_poly.type
_entity_poly.pdbx_seq_one_letter_code
_entity_poly.pdbx_strand_id
1 'polypeptide(L)'
;MPEADLPYAYLAPWESLADARFLGALLQADLKVRFATSAFTLGGKEYAPGTLILTREDNRNHGSFDETVRELSLTHERPVAAASTGFAEAGRDIGSSSMRYLEAPRIAVLSDEGTSENSAGEIWYYFEQVLHYPVTLAPADRLGQMDLSAYNLLILPEGRYPLNDATLRSLQEWMRNGGRVIAVGAAVSAFQDKDGFQLKKKSGDAEKPSTDTLAKYGDRDRAGISDYSPGAILELQMDVTHPLAFGLSERYFSLKLNNQTYAYLDNGWNVGTIPADPITQGFIGANLQKKLPKTLAVGV
;
A
#
# COMPACT_ATOMS: atom_id res chain seq x y z
N MET A 1 -14.80 42.17 18.07
CA MET A 1 -15.60 41.10 17.44
C MET A 1 -15.51 39.91 18.38
N PRO A 2 -16.60 39.15 18.63
CA PRO A 2 -16.48 37.96 19.45
C PRO A 2 -15.54 36.98 18.75
N GLU A 3 -14.58 36.45 19.50
CA GLU A 3 -13.65 35.40 19.07
C GLU A 3 -14.51 34.22 18.62
N ALA A 4 -14.57 33.95 17.31
CA ALA A 4 -15.23 32.74 16.84
C ALA A 4 -14.44 31.57 17.41
N ASP A 5 -15.08 30.73 18.24
CA ASP A 5 -14.44 29.57 18.87
C ASP A 5 -13.64 28.80 17.83
N LEU A 6 -12.31 28.88 17.97
CA LEU A 6 -11.38 28.22 17.06
C LEU A 6 -11.61 26.71 17.16
N PRO A 7 -11.71 25.99 16.03
CA PRO A 7 -11.95 24.56 16.08
C PRO A 7 -10.81 23.84 16.81
N TYR A 8 -11.16 22.83 17.61
CA TYR A 8 -10.23 21.93 18.27
C TYR A 8 -9.44 21.09 17.25
N ALA A 9 -10.13 20.61 16.22
CA ALA A 9 -9.54 19.82 15.14
C ALA A 9 -10.31 19.96 13.82
N TYR A 10 -9.64 19.59 12.72
CA TYR A 10 -10.26 19.35 11.43
C TYR A 10 -10.27 17.85 11.12
N LEU A 11 -11.40 17.35 10.64
CA LEU A 11 -11.61 15.95 10.30
C LEU A 11 -11.86 15.80 8.80
N ALA A 12 -11.11 14.92 8.13
CA ALA A 12 -11.27 14.62 6.71
C ALA A 12 -11.47 13.11 6.52
N PRO A 13 -12.63 12.65 6.01
CA PRO A 13 -12.84 11.24 5.68
C PRO A 13 -11.80 10.70 4.70
N TRP A 14 -11.55 9.39 4.74
CA TRP A 14 -10.61 8.69 3.87
C TRP A 14 -11.35 7.65 3.04
N GLU A 15 -11.70 7.99 1.80
CA GLU A 15 -12.63 7.20 0.98
C GLU A 15 -12.13 7.00 -0.46
N SER A 16 -11.16 7.80 -0.90
CA SER A 16 -10.78 7.88 -2.31
C SER A 16 -9.32 8.29 -2.52
N LEU A 17 -8.85 8.09 -3.75
CA LEU A 17 -7.53 8.54 -4.19
C LEU A 17 -7.34 10.06 -4.07
N ALA A 18 -8.41 10.84 -4.20
CA ALA A 18 -8.34 12.30 -4.04
C ALA A 18 -7.96 12.69 -2.59
N ASP A 19 -8.34 11.87 -1.60
CA ASP A 19 -7.99 12.09 -0.20
C ASP A 19 -6.50 11.81 0.04
N ALA A 20 -5.91 10.86 -0.70
CA ALA A 20 -4.46 10.62 -0.67
C ALA A 20 -3.66 11.80 -1.24
N ARG A 21 -4.13 12.42 -2.33
CA ARG A 21 -3.53 13.65 -2.88
C ARG A 21 -3.63 14.81 -1.88
N PHE A 22 -4.77 14.97 -1.22
CA PHE A 22 -4.96 15.99 -0.19
C PHE A 22 -4.05 15.74 1.03
N LEU A 23 -3.94 14.50 1.51
CA LEU A 23 -2.98 14.12 2.55
C LEU A 23 -1.54 14.47 2.13
N GLY A 24 -1.16 14.17 0.90
CA GLY A 24 0.15 14.54 0.36
C GLY A 24 0.42 16.05 0.44
N ALA A 25 -0.58 16.88 0.15
CA ALA A 25 -0.47 18.33 0.26
C ALA A 25 -0.39 18.81 1.71
N LEU A 26 -1.18 18.23 2.62
CA LEU A 26 -1.12 18.52 4.05
C LEU A 26 0.29 18.24 4.61
N LEU A 27 0.86 17.08 4.29
CA LEU A 27 2.19 16.69 4.75
C LEU A 27 3.30 17.59 4.17
N GLN A 28 3.17 18.00 2.91
CA GLN A 28 4.13 18.93 2.28
C GLN A 28 4.04 20.36 2.84
N ALA A 29 2.89 20.74 3.39
CA ALA A 29 2.70 21.98 4.14
C ALA A 29 3.17 21.87 5.60
N ASP A 30 3.90 20.82 5.98
CA ASP A 30 4.39 20.56 7.34
C ASP A 30 3.25 20.45 8.39
N LEU A 31 2.05 20.07 7.94
CA LEU A 31 0.93 19.80 8.83
C LEU A 31 1.04 18.38 9.41
N LYS A 32 0.90 18.30 10.72
CA LYS A 32 0.82 17.05 11.47
C LYS A 32 -0.58 16.46 11.34
N VAL A 33 -0.63 15.24 10.82
CA VAL A 33 -1.87 14.50 10.58
C VAL A 33 -1.86 13.23 11.43
N ARG A 34 -3.01 12.94 12.04
CA ARG A 34 -3.31 11.62 12.62
C ARG A 34 -4.38 10.93 11.79
N PHE A 35 -4.52 9.62 11.95
CA PHE A 35 -5.65 8.88 11.41
C PHE A 35 -6.32 8.04 12.49
N ALA A 36 -7.63 7.88 12.40
CA ALA A 36 -8.40 7.02 13.29
C ALA A 36 -8.21 5.54 12.92
N THR A 37 -7.90 4.69 13.89
CA THR A 37 -7.82 3.22 13.67
C THR A 37 -9.16 2.51 13.86
N SER A 38 -10.18 3.22 14.32
CA SER A 38 -11.53 2.69 14.57
C SER A 38 -12.56 3.79 14.32
N ALA A 39 -13.81 3.42 14.04
CA ALA A 39 -14.90 4.38 13.87
C ALA A 39 -15.17 5.17 15.16
N PHE A 40 -15.66 6.40 15.01
CA PHE A 40 -16.08 7.28 16.11
C PHE A 40 -17.17 8.25 15.65
N THR A 41 -17.93 8.80 16.61
CA THR A 41 -18.99 9.77 16.36
C THR A 41 -18.65 11.09 17.04
N LEU A 42 -18.77 12.19 16.30
CA LEU A 42 -18.51 13.54 16.82
C LEU A 42 -19.38 14.57 16.10
N GLY A 43 -20.08 15.42 16.86
CA GLY A 43 -20.96 16.44 16.30
C GLY A 43 -22.14 15.83 15.54
N GLY A 44 -22.67 14.71 16.03
CA GLY A 44 -23.75 13.96 15.38
C GLY A 44 -23.39 13.28 14.06
N LYS A 45 -22.12 13.24 13.66
CA LYS A 45 -21.63 12.55 12.44
C LYS A 45 -20.69 11.40 12.81
N GLU A 46 -20.87 10.27 12.14
CA GLU A 46 -19.98 9.11 12.22
C GLU A 46 -18.79 9.26 11.24
N TYR A 47 -17.61 8.86 11.69
CA TYR A 47 -16.36 8.86 10.94
C TYR A 47 -15.77 7.45 10.91
N ALA A 48 -15.46 6.96 9.72
CA ALA A 48 -14.90 5.64 9.50
C ALA A 48 -13.40 5.55 9.88
N PRO A 49 -12.86 4.34 10.10
CA PRO A 49 -11.41 4.13 10.19
C PRO A 49 -10.69 4.73 8.97
N GLY A 50 -9.51 5.30 9.20
CA GLY A 50 -8.74 6.02 8.20
C GLY A 50 -9.01 7.53 8.14
N THR A 51 -10.12 8.00 8.74
CA THR A 51 -10.40 9.45 8.84
C THR A 51 -9.19 10.20 9.35
N LEU A 52 -8.74 11.19 8.58
CA LEU A 52 -7.63 12.07 8.88
C LEU A 52 -8.07 13.12 9.91
N ILE A 53 -7.18 13.40 10.85
CA ILE A 53 -7.44 14.27 11.99
C ILE A 53 -6.26 15.23 12.12
N LEU A 54 -6.54 16.52 12.00
CA LEU A 54 -5.58 17.58 12.23
C LEU A 54 -5.98 18.32 13.49
N THR A 55 -5.30 18.02 14.60
CA THR A 55 -5.56 18.71 15.87
C THR A 55 -4.81 20.04 15.90
N ARG A 56 -5.41 21.06 16.52
CA ARG A 56 -4.73 22.34 16.77
C ARG A 56 -3.50 22.15 17.65
N GLU A 57 -3.57 21.24 18.63
CA GLU A 57 -2.46 21.00 19.56
C GLU A 57 -1.23 20.42 18.85
N ASP A 58 -1.39 19.42 17.97
CA ASP A 58 -0.27 18.87 17.20
C ASP A 58 0.36 19.94 16.28
N ASN A 59 -0.45 20.87 15.79
CA ASN A 59 -0.10 21.92 14.82
C ASN A 59 0.07 23.31 15.46
N ARG A 60 0.21 23.44 16.78
CA ARG A 60 0.26 24.73 17.47
C ARG A 60 1.41 25.66 17.05
N ASN A 61 2.47 25.09 16.49
CA ASN A 61 3.63 25.83 15.99
C ASN A 61 3.46 26.27 14.53
N HIS A 62 2.40 25.81 13.85
CA HIS A 62 2.08 26.19 12.48
C HIS A 62 1.26 27.49 12.52
N GLY A 63 1.93 28.63 12.30
CA GLY A 63 1.36 29.97 12.53
C GLY A 63 0.09 30.32 11.76
N SER A 64 -0.21 29.59 10.68
CA SER A 64 -1.40 29.77 9.83
C SER A 64 -2.21 28.48 9.68
N PHE A 65 -2.30 27.67 10.74
CA PHE A 65 -2.93 26.34 10.71
C PHE A 65 -4.32 26.34 10.07
N ASP A 66 -5.24 27.20 10.53
CA ASP A 66 -6.61 27.25 10.03
C ASP A 66 -6.68 27.73 8.58
N GLU A 67 -5.90 28.74 8.21
CA GLU A 67 -5.86 29.23 6.83
C GLU A 67 -5.35 28.15 5.88
N THR A 68 -4.23 27.50 6.21
CA THR A 68 -3.61 26.47 5.36
C THR A 68 -4.50 25.25 5.20
N VAL A 69 -5.14 24.77 6.27
CA VAL A 69 -6.08 23.63 6.16
C VAL A 69 -7.28 23.98 5.27
N ARG A 70 -7.86 25.19 5.43
CA ARG A 70 -8.99 25.64 4.59
C ARG A 70 -8.58 25.85 3.14
N GLU A 71 -7.43 26.45 2.89
CA GLU A 71 -6.89 26.67 1.54
C GLU A 71 -6.66 25.33 0.82
N LEU A 72 -6.01 24.38 1.48
CA LEU A 72 -5.77 23.05 0.91
C LEU A 72 -7.08 22.27 0.71
N SER A 73 -8.01 22.37 1.66
CA SER A 73 -9.35 21.77 1.55
C SER A 73 -10.09 22.27 0.31
N LEU A 74 -10.05 23.59 0.05
CA LEU A 74 -10.66 24.19 -1.15
C LEU A 74 -9.91 23.80 -2.43
N THR A 75 -8.59 23.87 -2.43
CA THR A 75 -7.73 23.58 -3.60
C THR A 75 -7.88 22.13 -4.07
N HIS A 76 -8.04 21.19 -3.14
CA HIS A 76 -8.19 19.77 -3.43
C HIS A 76 -9.66 19.30 -3.47
N GLU A 77 -10.62 20.22 -3.31
CA GLU A 77 -12.04 19.92 -3.23
C GLU A 77 -12.34 18.81 -2.22
N ARG A 78 -11.67 18.85 -1.07
CA ARG A 78 -11.80 17.89 0.04
C ARG A 78 -12.37 18.59 1.27
N PRO A 79 -13.70 18.60 1.48
CA PRO A 79 -14.30 19.26 2.62
C PRO A 79 -13.80 18.68 3.95
N VAL A 80 -13.39 19.56 4.86
CA VAL A 80 -13.02 19.19 6.24
C VAL A 80 -14.12 19.60 7.21
N ALA A 81 -14.43 18.72 8.16
CA ALA A 81 -15.36 19.04 9.24
C ALA A 81 -14.59 19.68 10.41
N ALA A 82 -15.07 20.83 10.86
CA ALA A 82 -14.53 21.49 12.04
C ALA A 82 -15.14 20.87 13.32
N ALA A 83 -14.28 20.35 14.19
CA ALA A 83 -14.67 19.81 15.49
C ALA A 83 -14.42 20.85 16.58
N SER A 84 -15.41 21.12 17.43
CA SER A 84 -15.26 22.03 18.58
C SER A 84 -14.65 21.37 19.82
N THR A 85 -14.62 20.03 19.87
CA THR A 85 -14.13 19.26 21.01
C THR A 85 -13.41 17.99 20.56
N GLY A 86 -12.55 17.45 21.43
CA GLY A 86 -11.90 16.16 21.26
C GLY A 86 -12.66 14.96 21.84
N PHE A 87 -13.76 15.22 22.57
CA PHE A 87 -14.57 14.19 23.22
C PHE A 87 -15.60 13.62 22.26
N ALA A 88 -15.47 12.33 21.93
CA ALA A 88 -16.38 11.64 21.04
C ALA A 88 -17.69 11.31 21.75
N GLU A 89 -18.80 11.39 21.01
CA GLU A 89 -20.12 10.97 21.48
C GLU A 89 -20.21 9.43 21.55
N ALA A 90 -19.53 8.75 20.64
CA ALA A 90 -19.38 7.30 20.61
C ALA A 90 -18.03 6.91 20.00
N GLY A 91 -17.49 5.75 20.39
CA GLY A 91 -16.17 5.30 19.96
C GLY A 91 -15.05 5.87 20.84
N ARG A 92 -13.92 6.22 20.23
CA ARG A 92 -12.72 6.70 20.94
C ARG A 92 -12.54 8.20 20.74
N ASP A 93 -12.14 8.90 21.80
CA ASP A 93 -11.81 10.32 21.75
C ASP A 93 -10.61 10.60 20.86
N ILE A 94 -10.55 11.80 20.27
CA ILE A 94 -9.47 12.24 19.39
C ILE A 94 -8.10 12.22 20.09
N GLY A 95 -8.07 12.46 21.40
CA GLY A 95 -6.85 12.44 22.21
C GLY A 95 -6.34 11.03 22.56
N SER A 96 -7.08 9.97 22.20
CA SER A 96 -6.74 8.60 22.58
C SER A 96 -5.62 8.01 21.71
N SER A 97 -5.06 6.88 22.14
CA SER A 97 -4.05 6.13 21.38
C SER A 97 -4.58 5.52 20.07
N SER A 98 -5.90 5.51 19.87
CA SER A 98 -6.55 5.06 18.63
C SER A 98 -6.43 6.08 17.49
N MET A 99 -5.92 7.27 17.77
CA MET A 99 -5.59 8.29 16.77
C MET A 99 -4.08 8.29 16.57
N ARG A 100 -3.62 7.56 15.56
CA ARG A 100 -2.19 7.34 15.32
C ARG A 100 -1.61 8.45 14.48
N TYR A 101 -0.43 8.93 14.88
CA TYR A 101 0.35 9.89 14.10
C TYR A 101 0.80 9.29 12.77
N LEU A 102 0.66 10.05 11.69
CA LEU A 102 1.13 9.70 10.37
C LEU A 102 2.46 10.39 10.12
N GLU A 103 3.55 9.63 10.19
CA GLU A 103 4.87 10.13 9.80
C GLU A 103 4.91 10.33 8.29
N ALA A 104 5.28 11.54 7.86
CA ALA A 104 5.46 11.87 6.45
C ALA A 104 6.41 10.88 5.77
N PRO A 105 5.98 10.19 4.69
CA PRO A 105 6.85 9.27 3.98
C PRO A 105 8.05 9.98 3.34
N ARG A 106 9.26 9.50 3.62
CA ARG A 106 10.49 9.83 2.89
C ARG A 106 10.83 8.63 2.02
N ILE A 107 10.54 8.77 0.74
CA ILE A 107 10.38 7.63 -0.17
C ILE A 107 11.58 7.52 -1.10
N ALA A 108 12.18 6.33 -1.13
CA ALA A 108 13.07 5.87 -2.20
C ALA A 108 12.33 4.85 -3.08
N VAL A 109 12.37 5.03 -4.40
CA VAL A 109 11.87 4.07 -5.39
C VAL A 109 13.06 3.54 -6.16
N LEU A 110 13.23 2.22 -6.20
CA LEU A 110 14.31 1.64 -6.97
C LEU A 110 14.08 1.80 -8.48
N SER A 111 15.15 2.08 -9.22
CA SER A 111 15.14 2.32 -10.68
C SER A 111 16.30 1.62 -11.38
N ASP A 112 16.36 1.78 -12.70
CA ASP A 112 17.46 1.36 -13.57
C ASP A 112 17.63 -0.18 -13.64
N GLU A 113 18.86 -0.64 -13.83
CA GLU A 113 19.19 -2.04 -14.08
C GLU A 113 18.67 -2.96 -12.96
N GLY A 114 17.95 -4.02 -13.36
CA GLY A 114 17.30 -4.95 -12.44
C GLY A 114 15.84 -4.62 -12.15
N THR A 115 15.36 -3.44 -12.53
CA THR A 115 13.94 -3.04 -12.43
C THR A 115 13.23 -3.16 -13.79
N SER A 116 11.91 -3.32 -13.76
CA SER A 116 11.03 -3.15 -14.92
C SER A 116 10.82 -1.66 -15.13
N GLU A 117 11.32 -1.12 -16.24
CA GLU A 117 11.19 0.30 -16.60
C GLU A 117 9.73 0.77 -16.56
N ASN A 118 8.80 -0.07 -17.03
CA ASN A 118 7.37 0.24 -17.00
C ASN A 118 6.83 0.34 -15.56
N SER A 119 7.21 -0.58 -14.67
CA SER A 119 6.73 -0.56 -13.28
C SER A 119 7.35 0.59 -12.49
N ALA A 120 8.65 0.85 -12.67
CA ALA A 120 9.32 1.99 -12.06
C ALA A 120 8.73 3.32 -12.55
N GLY A 121 8.50 3.44 -13.87
CA GLY A 121 7.87 4.60 -14.49
C GLY A 121 6.43 4.81 -14.04
N GLU A 122 5.64 3.76 -13.91
CA GLU A 122 4.26 3.83 -13.37
C GLU A 122 4.24 4.34 -11.94
N ILE A 123 5.08 3.79 -11.06
CA ILE A 123 5.17 4.24 -9.67
C ILE A 123 5.62 5.71 -9.62
N TRP A 124 6.66 6.07 -10.38
CA TRP A 124 7.15 7.45 -10.41
C TRP A 124 6.07 8.42 -10.90
N TYR A 125 5.39 8.08 -12.01
CA TYR A 125 4.26 8.85 -12.53
C TYR A 125 3.13 8.99 -11.51
N TYR A 126 2.77 7.91 -10.81
CA TYR A 126 1.74 7.93 -9.78
C TYR A 126 2.08 8.92 -8.66
N PHE A 127 3.32 8.92 -8.18
CA PHE A 127 3.74 9.87 -7.15
C PHE A 127 3.78 11.32 -7.67
N GLU A 128 4.36 11.56 -8.83
CA GLU A 128 4.58 12.93 -9.32
C GLU A 128 3.32 13.58 -9.91
N GLN A 129 2.55 12.83 -10.69
CA GLN A 129 1.44 13.34 -11.50
C GLN A 129 0.06 13.06 -10.90
N VAL A 130 -0.08 12.01 -10.09
CA VAL A 130 -1.37 11.64 -9.49
C VAL A 130 -1.46 12.12 -8.03
N LEU A 131 -0.47 11.75 -7.21
CA LEU A 131 -0.42 12.15 -5.79
C LEU A 131 0.20 13.53 -5.58
N HIS A 132 1.05 13.98 -6.51
CA HIS A 132 1.91 15.16 -6.33
C HIS A 132 2.70 15.11 -5.03
N TYR A 133 3.36 13.99 -4.76
CA TYR A 133 4.17 13.76 -3.57
C TYR A 133 5.60 13.34 -3.95
N PRO A 134 6.64 13.92 -3.34
CA PRO A 134 8.01 13.72 -3.78
C PRO A 134 8.52 12.29 -3.51
N VAL A 135 9.30 11.79 -4.46
CA VAL A 135 10.03 10.52 -4.35
C VAL A 135 11.46 10.70 -4.84
N THR A 136 12.39 9.90 -4.31
CA THR A 136 13.76 9.81 -4.83
C THR A 136 13.90 8.53 -5.65
N LEU A 137 14.26 8.64 -6.92
CA LEU A 137 14.68 7.49 -7.72
C LEU A 137 16.10 7.07 -7.31
N ALA A 138 16.30 5.79 -7.04
CA ALA A 138 17.57 5.25 -6.61
C ALA A 138 17.95 4.02 -7.45
N PRO A 139 19.13 3.99 -8.09
CA PRO A 139 19.57 2.84 -8.88
C PRO A 139 19.60 1.57 -8.03
N ALA A 140 18.93 0.50 -8.49
CA ALA A 140 18.80 -0.75 -7.73
C ALA A 140 20.14 -1.43 -7.45
N ASP A 141 21.12 -1.28 -8.35
CA ASP A 141 22.49 -1.80 -8.21
C ASP A 141 23.26 -1.15 -7.05
N ARG A 142 22.83 0.03 -6.58
CA ARG A 142 23.41 0.75 -5.44
C ARG A 142 22.74 0.47 -4.11
N LEU A 143 21.68 -0.34 -4.06
CA LEU A 143 20.90 -0.57 -2.83
C LEU A 143 21.77 -0.94 -1.62
N GLY A 144 22.77 -1.79 -1.80
CA GLY A 144 23.68 -2.20 -0.72
C GLY A 144 24.61 -1.10 -0.18
N GLN A 145 24.71 0.04 -0.87
CA GLN A 145 25.55 1.20 -0.51
C GLN A 145 24.71 2.43 -0.14
N MET A 146 23.38 2.35 -0.27
CA MET A 146 22.49 3.46 0.04
C MET A 146 22.45 3.74 1.54
N ASP A 147 22.46 5.03 1.91
CA ASP A 147 22.11 5.44 3.26
C ASP A 147 20.58 5.39 3.43
N LEU A 148 20.09 4.26 3.95
CA LEU A 148 18.67 4.05 4.19
C LEU A 148 18.11 4.94 5.30
N SER A 149 18.95 5.59 6.12
CA SER A 149 18.46 6.46 7.22
C SER A 149 17.77 7.74 6.72
N ALA A 150 18.09 8.17 5.51
CA ALA A 150 17.41 9.28 4.83
C ALA A 150 15.94 8.97 4.50
N TYR A 151 15.57 7.69 4.46
CA TYR A 151 14.27 7.21 4.02
C TYR A 151 13.55 6.44 5.14
N ASN A 152 12.23 6.45 5.12
CA ASN A 152 11.40 5.56 5.96
C ASN A 152 10.56 4.59 5.12
N LEU A 153 10.58 4.74 3.79
CA LEU A 153 9.90 3.89 2.83
C LEU A 153 10.79 3.61 1.62
N LEU A 154 10.96 2.33 1.31
CA LEU A 154 11.65 1.83 0.11
C LEU A 154 10.64 1.06 -0.73
N ILE A 155 10.47 1.46 -1.99
CA ILE A 155 9.59 0.79 -2.95
C ILE A 155 10.46 0.04 -3.96
N LEU A 156 10.18 -1.24 -4.13
CA LEU A 156 10.76 -2.12 -5.15
C LEU A 156 9.69 -2.36 -6.22
N PRO A 157 9.75 -1.65 -7.35
CA PRO A 157 8.93 -1.95 -8.53
C PRO A 157 9.16 -3.38 -9.02
N GLU A 158 8.31 -3.87 -9.92
CA GLU A 158 8.55 -5.17 -10.56
C GLU A 158 9.98 -5.25 -11.10
N GLY A 159 10.63 -6.39 -10.92
CA GLY A 159 12.04 -6.54 -11.27
C GLY A 159 12.64 -7.80 -10.68
N ARG A 160 13.92 -8.02 -10.96
CA ARG A 160 14.70 -9.11 -10.39
C ARG A 160 15.83 -8.54 -9.56
N TYR A 161 15.72 -8.72 -8.25
CA TYR A 161 16.68 -8.18 -7.28
C TYR A 161 17.51 -9.32 -6.68
N PRO A 162 18.75 -9.54 -7.13
CA PRO A 162 19.66 -10.50 -6.52
C PRO A 162 20.21 -9.95 -5.20
N LEU A 163 19.37 -9.90 -4.17
CA LEU A 163 19.77 -9.43 -2.84
C LEU A 163 20.67 -10.47 -2.17
N ASN A 164 21.92 -10.10 -1.92
CA ASN A 164 22.86 -10.92 -1.16
C ASN A 164 22.56 -10.86 0.35
N ASP A 165 23.13 -11.79 1.12
CA ASP A 165 22.84 -11.91 2.56
C ASP A 165 23.26 -10.68 3.39
N ALA A 166 24.25 -9.91 2.92
CA ALA A 166 24.65 -8.67 3.58
C ALA A 166 23.59 -7.57 3.39
N THR A 167 23.09 -7.40 2.17
CA THR A 167 22.05 -6.43 1.82
C THR A 167 20.73 -6.78 2.51
N LEU A 168 20.35 -8.07 2.52
CA LEU A 168 19.15 -8.54 3.23
C LEU A 168 19.23 -8.26 4.72
N ARG A 169 20.38 -8.52 5.37
CA ARG A 169 20.58 -8.21 6.79
C ARG A 169 20.46 -6.71 7.08
N SER A 170 21.10 -5.88 6.26
CA SER A 170 21.00 -4.41 6.38
C SER A 170 19.56 -3.92 6.24
N LEU A 171 18.80 -4.45 5.28
CA LEU A 171 17.38 -4.14 5.11
C LEU A 171 16.55 -4.57 6.32
N GLN A 172 16.81 -5.76 6.88
CA GLN A 172 16.12 -6.24 8.07
C GLN A 172 16.39 -5.38 9.30
N GLU A 173 17.64 -4.94 9.50
CA GLU A 173 18.00 -4.01 10.58
C GLU A 173 17.29 -2.67 10.41
N TRP A 174 17.28 -2.12 9.20
CA TRP A 174 16.55 -0.90 8.88
C TRP A 174 15.04 -1.03 9.11
N MET A 175 14.42 -2.14 8.70
CA MET A 175 12.99 -2.39 8.94
C MET A 175 12.65 -2.52 10.42
N ARG A 176 13.51 -3.18 11.22
CA ARG A 176 13.36 -3.24 12.69
C ARG A 176 13.42 -1.86 13.34
N ASN A 177 14.10 -0.90 12.71
CA ASN A 177 14.18 0.50 13.15
C ASN A 177 13.06 1.39 12.59
N GLY A 178 12.00 0.81 12.01
CA GLY A 178 10.81 1.53 11.54
C GLY A 178 10.76 1.78 10.03
N GLY A 179 11.81 1.37 9.30
CA GLY A 179 11.79 1.36 7.84
C GLY A 179 10.75 0.40 7.28
N ARG A 180 10.24 0.70 6.09
CA ARG A 180 9.21 -0.13 5.42
C ARG A 180 9.63 -0.43 3.98
N VAL A 181 9.42 -1.67 3.55
CA VAL A 181 9.63 -2.10 2.17
C VAL A 181 8.28 -2.41 1.53
N ILE A 182 8.00 -1.83 0.36
CA ILE A 182 6.88 -2.22 -0.51
C ILE A 182 7.47 -2.90 -1.74
N ALA A 183 7.28 -4.21 -1.86
CA ALA A 183 7.67 -4.97 -3.04
C ALA A 183 6.46 -5.23 -3.93
N VAL A 184 6.57 -4.90 -5.22
CA VAL A 184 5.46 -5.01 -6.19
C VAL A 184 5.74 -6.10 -7.19
N GLY A 185 4.72 -6.93 -7.47
CA GLY A 185 4.75 -7.98 -8.49
C GLY A 185 5.97 -8.90 -8.38
N ALA A 186 6.76 -9.00 -9.44
CA ALA A 186 7.92 -9.90 -9.47
C ALA A 186 8.98 -9.63 -8.37
N ALA A 187 9.06 -8.39 -7.87
CA ALA A 187 10.00 -8.01 -6.81
C ALA A 187 9.79 -8.77 -5.50
N VAL A 188 8.54 -9.19 -5.25
CA VAL A 188 8.14 -9.96 -4.07
C VAL A 188 8.98 -11.24 -3.93
N SER A 189 9.41 -11.82 -5.06
CA SER A 189 10.28 -13.01 -5.07
C SER A 189 11.66 -12.80 -4.43
N ALA A 190 12.13 -11.56 -4.28
CA ALA A 190 13.41 -11.24 -3.64
C ALA A 190 13.42 -11.60 -2.13
N PHE A 191 12.24 -11.66 -1.52
CA PHE A 191 12.03 -11.98 -0.10
C PHE A 191 11.44 -13.38 0.12
N GLN A 192 11.14 -14.10 -0.97
CA GLN A 192 10.56 -15.44 -0.90
C GLN A 192 11.57 -16.44 -0.35
N ASP A 193 11.13 -17.26 0.61
CA ASP A 193 11.92 -18.32 1.24
C ASP A 193 13.26 -17.80 1.82
N LYS A 194 13.30 -16.54 2.25
CA LYS A 194 14.45 -15.91 2.90
C LYS A 194 14.26 -15.87 4.41
N ASP A 195 15.33 -16.17 5.14
CA ASP A 195 15.33 -16.09 6.60
C ASP A 195 14.92 -14.69 7.07
N GLY A 196 14.01 -14.63 8.04
CA GLY A 196 13.44 -13.39 8.56
C GLY A 196 12.23 -12.86 7.77
N PHE A 197 11.83 -13.52 6.69
CA PHE A 197 10.60 -13.23 5.94
C PHE A 197 9.65 -14.44 5.96
N GLN A 198 8.35 -14.19 6.13
CA GLN A 198 7.33 -15.24 6.25
C GLN A 198 6.74 -15.65 4.90
N LEU A 199 7.18 -15.01 3.82
CA LEU A 199 6.67 -15.20 2.47
C LEU A 199 7.14 -16.53 1.90
N LYS A 200 6.19 -17.41 1.60
CA LYS A 200 6.44 -18.71 0.98
C LYS A 200 5.72 -18.80 -0.36
N LYS A 201 6.39 -19.42 -1.34
CA LYS A 201 5.72 -19.79 -2.58
C LYS A 201 4.61 -20.78 -2.27
N LYS A 202 3.47 -20.64 -2.94
CA LYS A 202 2.41 -21.64 -2.80
C LYS A 202 2.86 -22.96 -3.42
N SER A 203 2.97 -23.99 -2.60
CA SER A 203 3.15 -25.36 -3.07
C SER A 203 1.84 -25.84 -3.70
N GLY A 204 1.70 -25.66 -5.00
CA GLY A 204 0.83 -26.53 -5.78
C GLY A 204 1.61 -27.80 -6.11
N ASP A 205 0.94 -28.93 -6.30
CA ASP A 205 1.52 -30.04 -7.05
C ASP A 205 2.03 -29.44 -8.36
N ALA A 206 3.35 -29.26 -8.44
CA ALA A 206 3.98 -28.90 -9.68
C ALA A 206 3.78 -30.13 -10.55
N GLU A 207 2.72 -30.14 -11.37
CA GLU A 207 2.80 -30.83 -12.65
C GLU A 207 4.12 -30.35 -13.23
N LYS A 208 5.12 -31.23 -13.18
CA LYS A 208 6.41 -30.98 -13.81
C LYS A 208 6.06 -30.49 -15.23
N PRO A 209 6.68 -29.40 -15.73
CA PRO A 209 6.49 -29.03 -17.13
C PRO A 209 6.68 -30.32 -17.91
N SER A 210 5.69 -30.70 -18.72
CA SER A 210 5.72 -31.98 -19.40
C SER A 210 7.00 -32.01 -20.24
N THR A 211 8.00 -32.76 -19.78
CA THR A 211 9.21 -33.05 -20.55
C THR A 211 8.90 -34.13 -21.58
N ASP A 212 7.69 -34.10 -22.14
CA ASP A 212 7.33 -34.99 -23.21
C ASP A 212 8.06 -34.50 -24.45
N THR A 213 9.21 -35.11 -24.72
CA THR A 213 10.00 -34.90 -25.92
C THR A 213 9.20 -35.23 -27.20
N LEU A 214 8.03 -35.86 -27.08
CA LEU A 214 7.09 -36.17 -28.16
C LEU A 214 5.89 -35.20 -28.22
N ALA A 215 5.90 -34.11 -27.45
CA ALA A 215 4.85 -33.09 -27.52
C ALA A 215 4.68 -32.60 -28.96
N LYS A 216 3.43 -32.60 -29.46
CA LYS A 216 3.14 -32.18 -30.84
C LYS A 216 3.38 -30.69 -30.98
N TYR A 217 4.06 -30.31 -32.06
CA TYR A 217 4.30 -28.90 -32.39
C TYR A 217 3.01 -28.06 -32.41
N GLY A 218 1.90 -28.63 -32.91
CA GLY A 218 0.60 -27.96 -32.96
C GLY A 218 -0.05 -27.64 -31.61
N ASP A 219 0.40 -28.29 -30.53
CA ASP A 219 -0.14 -28.06 -29.17
C ASP A 219 0.72 -27.06 -28.35
N ARG A 220 1.83 -26.57 -28.94
CA ARG A 220 2.80 -25.70 -28.25
C ARG A 220 2.18 -24.41 -27.73
N ASP A 221 1.35 -23.74 -28.54
CA ASP A 221 0.73 -22.47 -28.16
C ASP A 221 -0.26 -22.66 -27.01
N ARG A 222 -1.06 -23.72 -27.06
CA ARG A 222 -2.01 -24.08 -26.00
C ARG A 222 -1.28 -24.41 -24.69
N ALA A 223 -0.18 -25.17 -24.76
CA ALA A 223 0.65 -25.48 -23.60
C ALA A 223 1.25 -24.19 -23.00
N GLY A 224 1.77 -23.29 -23.84
CA GLY A 224 2.38 -22.03 -23.39
C GLY A 224 1.41 -21.07 -22.69
N ILE A 225 0.14 -21.04 -23.09
CA ILE A 225 -0.87 -20.15 -22.46
C ILE A 225 -1.52 -20.74 -21.20
N SER A 226 -1.25 -21.99 -20.86
CA SER A 226 -1.93 -22.68 -19.75
C SER A 226 -1.54 -22.16 -18.37
N ASP A 227 -0.33 -21.63 -18.22
CA ASP A 227 0.16 -20.97 -17.00
C ASP A 227 0.32 -19.44 -17.17
N TYR A 228 -0.18 -18.90 -18.28
CA TYR A 228 -0.06 -17.49 -18.63
C TYR A 228 -1.27 -16.69 -18.15
N SER A 229 -1.03 -15.45 -17.73
CA SER A 229 -2.08 -14.43 -17.62
C SER A 229 -1.50 -13.12 -18.17
N PRO A 230 -2.01 -12.61 -19.30
CA PRO A 230 -1.62 -11.30 -19.84
C PRO A 230 -2.19 -10.13 -19.02
N GLY A 231 -3.03 -10.42 -18.03
CA GLY A 231 -3.87 -9.45 -17.35
C GLY A 231 -5.29 -10.01 -17.18
N ALA A 232 -5.71 -10.17 -15.94
CA ALA A 232 -7.09 -10.49 -15.60
C ALA A 232 -7.52 -9.71 -14.36
N ILE A 233 -8.78 -9.26 -14.36
CA ILE A 233 -9.40 -8.65 -13.19
C ILE A 233 -9.81 -9.79 -12.26
N LEU A 234 -9.36 -9.70 -11.01
CA LEU A 234 -9.51 -10.73 -10.01
C LEU A 234 -10.10 -10.15 -8.72
N GLU A 235 -11.09 -10.84 -8.18
CA GLU A 235 -11.62 -10.54 -6.85
C GLU A 235 -10.59 -10.81 -5.76
N LEU A 236 -10.41 -9.83 -4.89
CA LEU A 236 -9.71 -9.92 -3.62
C LEU A 236 -10.72 -9.71 -2.48
N GLN A 237 -10.57 -10.53 -1.44
CA GLN A 237 -11.17 -10.32 -0.13
C GLN A 237 -10.19 -9.50 0.72
N MET A 238 -10.65 -8.33 1.16
CA MET A 238 -9.87 -7.36 1.93
C MET A 238 -10.27 -7.38 3.40
N ASP A 239 -9.29 -7.39 4.29
CA ASP A 239 -9.48 -7.10 5.71
C ASP A 239 -9.54 -5.59 5.95
N VAL A 240 -10.76 -5.02 5.84
CA VAL A 240 -11.03 -3.57 6.00
C VAL A 240 -10.79 -3.05 7.42
N THR A 241 -10.45 -3.92 8.39
CA THR A 241 -10.03 -3.51 9.73
C THR A 241 -8.56 -3.15 9.80
N HIS A 242 -7.77 -3.56 8.80
CA HIS A 242 -6.35 -3.25 8.71
C HIS A 242 -6.11 -1.90 7.98
N PRO A 243 -5.16 -1.04 8.41
CA PRO A 243 -4.95 0.28 7.83
C PRO A 243 -4.68 0.32 6.32
N LEU A 244 -4.09 -0.74 5.76
CA LEU A 244 -3.87 -0.87 4.30
C LEU A 244 -5.16 -0.99 3.48
N ALA A 245 -6.30 -1.27 4.12
CA ALA A 245 -7.60 -1.42 3.48
C ALA A 245 -8.62 -0.36 3.94
N PHE A 246 -8.20 0.66 4.71
CA PHE A 246 -9.07 1.78 5.04
C PHE A 246 -9.51 2.51 3.76
N GLY A 247 -10.81 2.84 3.70
CA GLY A 247 -11.44 3.43 2.51
C GLY A 247 -11.76 2.42 1.39
N LEU A 248 -11.40 1.14 1.55
CA LEU A 248 -11.76 0.07 0.61
C LEU A 248 -12.97 -0.72 1.10
N SER A 249 -13.62 -1.42 0.18
CA SER A 249 -14.64 -2.42 0.48
C SER A 249 -14.04 -3.80 0.74
N GLU A 250 -14.76 -4.64 1.49
CA GLU A 250 -14.37 -6.04 1.76
C GLU A 250 -14.12 -6.84 0.48
N ARG A 251 -14.84 -6.50 -0.60
CA ARG A 251 -14.61 -7.02 -1.94
C ARG A 251 -13.93 -5.95 -2.78
N TYR A 252 -12.73 -6.23 -3.28
CA TYR A 252 -11.97 -5.35 -4.16
C TYR A 252 -11.57 -6.10 -5.44
N PHE A 253 -11.47 -5.41 -6.57
CA PHE A 253 -11.05 -6.01 -7.83
C PHE A 253 -9.68 -5.46 -8.23
N SER A 254 -8.69 -6.36 -8.33
CA SER A 254 -7.32 -6.03 -8.69
C SER A 254 -6.95 -6.60 -10.05
N LEU A 255 -6.00 -5.97 -10.73
CA LEU A 255 -5.46 -6.48 -11.99
C LEU A 255 -4.28 -7.42 -11.72
N LYS A 256 -4.43 -8.70 -12.05
CA LYS A 256 -3.37 -9.71 -11.95
C LYS A 256 -2.60 -9.77 -13.27
N LEU A 257 -1.34 -9.34 -13.26
CA LEU A 257 -0.48 -9.24 -14.44
C LEU A 257 0.56 -10.37 -14.59
N ASN A 258 0.61 -11.29 -13.62
CA ASN A 258 1.59 -12.37 -13.61
C ASN A 258 1.00 -13.67 -13.05
N ASN A 259 1.74 -14.76 -13.12
CA ASN A 259 1.32 -16.08 -12.67
C ASN A 259 1.84 -16.47 -11.27
N GLN A 260 2.47 -15.53 -10.55
CA GLN A 260 2.99 -15.81 -9.22
C GLN A 260 1.84 -16.02 -8.22
N THR A 261 1.98 -17.03 -7.38
CA THR A 261 1.04 -17.36 -6.30
C THR A 261 1.83 -17.64 -5.02
N TYR A 262 1.42 -16.99 -3.94
CA TYR A 262 2.02 -17.11 -2.61
C TYR A 262 1.02 -17.74 -1.65
N ALA A 263 1.54 -18.53 -0.71
CA ALA A 263 0.75 -19.04 0.40
C ALA A 263 0.34 -17.87 1.31
N TYR A 264 -0.67 -18.09 2.15
CA TYR A 264 -0.96 -17.18 3.24
C TYR A 264 0.23 -17.12 4.20
N LEU A 265 0.44 -15.96 4.79
CA LEU A 265 1.44 -15.76 5.84
C LEU A 265 0.98 -16.51 7.09
N ASP A 266 1.85 -17.40 7.59
CA ASP A 266 1.65 -18.09 8.87
C ASP A 266 1.74 -17.10 10.04
N ASN A 267 2.63 -16.11 9.91
CA ASN A 267 2.82 -15.01 10.84
C ASN A 267 2.84 -13.69 10.05
N GLY A 268 1.99 -12.74 10.42
CA GLY A 268 1.75 -11.50 9.67
C GLY A 268 0.25 -11.31 9.42
N TRP A 269 -0.10 -10.30 8.63
CA TRP A 269 -1.47 -9.99 8.27
C TRP A 269 -1.71 -10.27 6.79
N ASN A 270 -2.69 -11.13 6.50
CA ASN A 270 -3.13 -11.46 5.15
C ASN A 270 -4.22 -10.45 4.71
N VAL A 271 -3.82 -9.20 4.46
CA VAL A 271 -4.76 -8.08 4.29
C VAL A 271 -5.62 -8.21 3.03
N GLY A 272 -5.05 -8.69 1.93
CA GLY A 272 -5.75 -8.92 0.67
C GLY A 272 -5.49 -10.33 0.17
N THR A 273 -6.54 -11.13 0.05
CA THR A 273 -6.43 -12.54 -0.35
C THR A 273 -7.38 -12.89 -1.48
N ILE A 274 -6.97 -13.81 -2.35
CA ILE A 274 -7.83 -14.38 -3.38
C ILE A 274 -8.69 -15.46 -2.72
N PRO A 275 -10.03 -15.35 -2.72
CA PRO A 275 -10.92 -16.31 -2.06
C PRO A 275 -10.87 -17.70 -2.74
N ALA A 276 -11.59 -18.67 -2.16
CA ALA A 276 -11.62 -20.04 -2.69
C ALA A 276 -12.33 -20.17 -4.05
N ASP A 277 -13.29 -19.28 -4.33
CA ASP A 277 -14.01 -19.21 -5.60
C ASP A 277 -14.05 -17.75 -6.06
N PRO A 278 -12.94 -17.22 -6.62
CA PRO A 278 -12.83 -15.82 -6.96
C PRO A 278 -13.56 -15.51 -8.27
N ILE A 279 -14.27 -14.38 -8.32
CA ILE A 279 -14.73 -13.83 -9.59
C ILE A 279 -13.51 -13.40 -10.41
N THR A 280 -13.44 -13.89 -11.64
CA THR A 280 -12.38 -13.57 -12.59
C THR A 280 -12.96 -13.05 -13.89
N GLN A 281 -12.35 -12.02 -14.47
CA GLN A 281 -12.70 -11.47 -15.77
C GLN A 281 -11.43 -11.27 -16.59
N GLY A 282 -11.44 -11.69 -17.86
CA GLY A 282 -10.26 -11.73 -18.72
C GLY A 282 -9.66 -13.14 -18.85
N PHE A 283 -8.43 -13.23 -19.35
CA PHE A 283 -7.80 -14.52 -19.62
C PHE A 283 -6.87 -14.94 -18.47
N ILE A 284 -7.15 -16.12 -17.93
CA ILE A 284 -6.29 -16.83 -16.98
C ILE A 284 -6.13 -18.24 -17.52
N GLY A 285 -4.88 -18.65 -17.76
CA GLY A 285 -4.58 -20.00 -18.22
C GLY A 285 -5.14 -21.08 -17.29
N ALA A 286 -5.58 -22.20 -17.86
CA ALA A 286 -6.30 -23.25 -17.13
C ALA A 286 -5.52 -23.83 -15.94
N ASN A 287 -4.19 -23.90 -16.00
CA ASN A 287 -3.36 -24.36 -14.89
C ASN A 287 -3.25 -23.29 -13.80
N LEU A 288 -3.08 -22.03 -14.20
CA LEU A 288 -3.05 -20.91 -13.26
C LEU A 288 -4.39 -20.76 -12.54
N GLN A 289 -5.51 -20.91 -13.25
CA GLN A 289 -6.86 -20.82 -12.67
C GLN A 289 -7.05 -21.81 -11.51
N LYS A 290 -6.49 -23.03 -11.61
CA LYS A 290 -6.50 -24.04 -10.54
C LYS A 290 -5.62 -23.65 -9.34
N LYS A 291 -4.58 -22.83 -9.56
CA LYS A 291 -3.60 -22.42 -8.53
C LYS A 291 -4.00 -21.14 -7.80
N LEU A 292 -4.84 -20.29 -8.39
CA LEU A 292 -5.24 -18.99 -7.83
C LEU A 292 -6.02 -19.04 -6.51
N PRO A 293 -7.00 -19.93 -6.30
CA PRO A 293 -7.81 -19.93 -5.08
C PRO A 293 -6.99 -20.03 -3.81
N LYS A 294 -7.24 -19.20 -2.78
CA LYS A 294 -6.44 -19.13 -1.55
C LYS A 294 -4.99 -18.71 -1.81
N THR A 295 -4.82 -17.50 -2.32
CA THR A 295 -3.51 -16.93 -2.63
C THR A 295 -3.39 -15.56 -2.00
N LEU A 296 -2.23 -15.27 -1.41
CA LEU A 296 -1.92 -13.94 -0.89
C LEU A 296 -1.73 -12.94 -2.03
N ALA A 297 -2.40 -11.78 -1.95
CA ALA A 297 -2.23 -10.66 -2.87
C ALA A 297 -1.60 -9.44 -2.20
N VAL A 298 -1.99 -9.13 -0.96
CA VAL A 298 -1.41 -8.06 -0.14
C VAL A 298 -1.18 -8.60 1.28
N GLY A 299 0.05 -8.56 1.77
CA GLY A 299 0.41 -9.04 3.10
C GLY A 299 1.51 -8.21 3.76
N VAL A 300 1.51 -8.17 5.10
CA VAL A 300 2.50 -7.46 5.92
C VAL A 300 2.97 -8.28 7.11
#